data_AF-A0A9N9VS45-F1
#
_entry.id   AF-A0A9N9VS45-F1
#
_cell.length_a   1.000
_cell.length_b   1.000
_cell.length_c   1.000
_cell.angle_alpha   90.00
_cell.angle_beta   90.00
_cell.angle_gamma   90.00
#
_symmetry.space_group_name_H-M   'P 1'
#
loop_
_entity.id
_entity.type
_entity.pdbx_description
1 polymer ?
#
loop_
_entity_poly.entity_id
_entity_poly.type
_entity_poly.pdbx_seq_one_letter_code
_entity_poly.pdbx_strand_id
1 'polypeptide(L)'
;MSVQVAKSAPVDFTLASEKEPQIEIELIPGTPPREGRYLVQSPYEEFDHLLDLDTLDNENALLARALAKLRNVREDYATAPYVESFNWPEVIEELRAIARESGSGFKKASFYVVAFRSRIKPDTHYGDLGELDKAAHAEAIASGGFLKYWFGSPDSQLANLATCLWRSREDAIAGGRGPAHRKAAMSTRSLYAYWKIDQHRLTISDNVDEWEITEWE
;
A
#
# COMPACT_ATOMS: atom_id res chain seq x y z
N MET A 1 33.39 -73.99 29.69
CA MET A 1 33.28 -74.11 28.22
C MET A 1 32.34 -73.01 27.78
N SER A 2 32.91 -71.92 27.26
CA SER A 2 32.22 -70.66 27.01
C SER A 2 32.19 -70.41 25.50
N VAL A 3 30.99 -70.19 24.97
CA VAL A 3 30.73 -69.92 23.55
C VAL A 3 30.92 -68.41 23.30
N GLN A 4 31.74 -68.08 22.28
CA GLN A 4 31.91 -66.73 21.76
C GLN A 4 30.70 -66.35 20.88
N VAL A 5 30.17 -65.14 21.11
CA VAL A 5 29.22 -64.47 20.20
C VAL A 5 29.90 -63.20 19.69
N ALA A 6 29.96 -63.08 18.36
CA ALA A 6 30.58 -61.98 17.66
C ALA A 6 29.82 -60.66 17.87
N LYS A 7 30.57 -59.56 18.03
CA LYS A 7 30.04 -58.20 18.20
C LYS A 7 29.62 -57.63 16.84
N SER A 8 28.35 -57.23 16.71
CA SER A 8 27.86 -56.38 15.61
C SER A 8 28.16 -54.91 15.90
N ALA A 9 28.60 -54.18 14.88
CA ALA A 9 28.84 -52.74 14.91
C ALA A 9 27.51 -51.95 14.78
N PRO A 10 27.42 -50.72 15.30
CA PRO A 10 26.21 -49.91 15.24
C PRO A 10 25.93 -49.42 13.81
N VAL A 11 24.66 -49.44 13.43
CA VAL A 11 24.14 -48.92 12.16
C VAL A 11 23.92 -47.41 12.33
N ASP A 12 24.55 -46.63 11.48
CA ASP A 12 24.42 -45.17 11.43
C ASP A 12 23.09 -44.80 10.75
N PHE A 13 22.21 -44.12 11.49
CA PHE A 13 20.95 -43.57 10.98
C PHE A 13 21.17 -42.11 10.58
N THR A 14 21.93 -41.88 9.52
CA THR A 14 21.85 -40.61 8.80
C THR A 14 20.59 -40.62 7.94
N LEU A 15 19.51 -40.06 8.48
CA LEU A 15 18.34 -39.63 7.70
C LEU A 15 18.81 -38.60 6.67
N ALA A 16 18.84 -39.01 5.40
CA ALA A 16 18.99 -38.09 4.29
C ALA A 16 17.82 -37.11 4.32
N SER A 17 18.13 -35.83 4.55
CA SER A 17 17.18 -34.73 4.43
C SER A 17 16.68 -34.68 2.99
N GLU A 18 15.48 -35.20 2.74
CA GLU A 18 14.75 -34.93 1.51
C GLU A 18 14.50 -33.42 1.44
N LYS A 19 15.13 -32.74 0.48
CA LYS A 19 14.87 -31.33 0.22
C LYS A 19 13.48 -31.22 -0.38
N GLU A 20 12.60 -30.46 0.28
CA GLU A 20 11.36 -29.96 -0.32
C GLU A 20 11.68 -29.28 -1.66
N PRO A 21 10.85 -29.46 -2.70
CA PRO A 21 11.06 -28.78 -3.97
C PRO A 21 10.78 -27.30 -3.75
N GLN A 22 11.84 -26.51 -3.67
CA GLN A 22 11.75 -25.06 -3.81
C GLN A 22 11.35 -24.78 -5.25
N ILE A 23 10.10 -24.35 -5.46
CA ILE A 23 9.70 -23.74 -6.72
C ILE A 23 10.36 -22.36 -6.75
N GLU A 24 11.54 -22.33 -7.35
CA GLU A 24 12.24 -21.11 -7.68
C GLU A 24 11.44 -20.44 -8.81
N ILE A 25 10.71 -19.37 -8.48
CA ILE A 25 10.09 -18.52 -9.51
C ILE A 25 11.27 -17.81 -10.20
N GLU A 26 11.77 -18.39 -11.29
CA GLU A 26 12.70 -17.70 -12.18
C GLU A 26 12.01 -16.43 -12.69
N LEU A 27 12.38 -15.30 -12.11
CA LEU A 27 12.22 -14.00 -12.75
C LEU A 27 13.04 -14.07 -14.04
N ILE A 28 12.39 -14.31 -15.18
CA ILE A 28 13.04 -14.35 -16.49
C ILE A 28 13.72 -12.98 -16.70
N PRO A 29 15.07 -12.90 -16.61
CA PRO A 29 15.77 -11.63 -16.74
C PRO A 29 15.63 -11.19 -18.20
N GLY A 30 15.04 -10.02 -18.42
CA GLY A 30 14.89 -9.45 -19.77
C GLY A 30 13.52 -9.63 -20.42
N THR A 31 12.48 -10.07 -19.69
CA THR A 31 11.11 -9.77 -20.14
C THR A 31 10.84 -8.29 -19.82
N PRO A 32 10.69 -7.40 -20.81
CA PRO A 32 10.29 -6.04 -20.53
C PRO A 32 8.96 -6.08 -19.75
N PRO A 33 8.76 -5.21 -18.75
CA PRO A 33 7.49 -5.13 -18.04
C PRO A 33 6.36 -5.09 -19.06
N ARG A 34 5.37 -5.98 -18.94
CA ARG A 34 4.19 -5.93 -19.82
C ARG A 34 3.60 -4.53 -19.73
N GLU A 35 3.47 -3.86 -20.88
CA GLU A 35 2.84 -2.53 -20.93
C GLU A 35 1.49 -2.58 -20.21
N GLY A 36 1.33 -1.67 -19.24
CA GLY A 36 0.09 -1.56 -18.47
C GLY A 36 -0.06 -2.49 -17.25
N ARG A 37 0.95 -3.30 -16.89
CA ARG A 37 0.97 -4.11 -15.65
C ARG A 37 1.30 -3.28 -14.41
N TYR A 38 2.35 -2.45 -14.47
CA TYR A 38 2.81 -1.66 -13.34
C TYR A 38 2.24 -0.25 -13.40
N LEU A 39 1.69 0.22 -12.28
CA LEU A 39 1.09 1.54 -12.15
C LEU A 39 1.89 2.41 -11.18
N VAL A 40 2.25 3.62 -11.62
CA VAL A 40 2.71 4.69 -10.73
C VAL A 40 1.49 5.20 -9.97
N GLN A 41 1.34 4.77 -8.71
CA GLN A 41 0.24 5.20 -7.86
C GLN A 41 0.64 6.30 -6.86
N SER A 42 1.93 6.60 -6.71
CA SER A 42 2.45 7.55 -5.73
C SER A 42 3.46 8.53 -6.34
N PRO A 43 3.99 9.49 -5.56
CA PRO A 43 5.12 10.33 -5.99
C PRO A 43 6.45 9.57 -6.19
N TYR A 44 6.52 8.27 -5.89
CA TYR A 44 7.70 7.44 -6.08
C TYR A 44 7.56 6.59 -7.35
N GLU A 45 8.51 6.73 -8.27
CA GLU A 45 8.43 6.15 -9.62
C GLU A 45 9.35 4.92 -9.81
N GLU A 46 10.18 4.60 -8.81
CA GLU A 46 11.07 3.45 -8.87
C GLU A 46 10.30 2.13 -8.81
N PHE A 47 10.86 1.07 -9.39
CA PHE A 47 10.17 -0.22 -9.57
C PHE A 47 9.56 -0.79 -8.28
N ASP A 48 10.28 -0.74 -7.17
CA ASP A 48 9.82 -1.24 -5.85
C ASP A 48 8.65 -0.43 -5.26
N HIS A 49 8.29 0.69 -5.91
CA HIS A 49 7.18 1.57 -5.53
C HIS A 49 5.97 1.44 -6.45
N LEU A 50 6.09 0.68 -7.55
CA LEU A 50 5.01 0.51 -8.51
C LEU A 50 4.00 -0.52 -8.04
N LEU A 51 2.72 -0.23 -8.26
CA LEU A 51 1.65 -1.18 -7.99
C LEU A 51 1.54 -2.19 -9.14
N ASP A 52 1.67 -3.47 -8.82
CA ASP A 52 1.47 -4.56 -9.77
C ASP A 52 -0.02 -4.88 -9.91
N LEU A 53 -0.62 -4.48 -11.03
CA LEU A 53 -2.05 -4.65 -11.28
C LEU A 53 -2.46 -6.11 -11.48
N ASP A 54 -1.52 -7.01 -11.82
CA ASP A 54 -1.81 -8.46 -11.94
C ASP A 54 -2.05 -9.11 -10.56
N THR A 55 -1.73 -8.41 -9.46
CA THR A 55 -1.99 -8.88 -8.08
C THR A 55 -3.37 -8.49 -7.55
N LEU A 56 -4.14 -7.73 -8.34
CA LEU A 56 -5.43 -7.17 -7.95
C LEU A 56 -6.58 -7.90 -8.65
N ASP A 57 -7.71 -7.98 -7.96
CA ASP A 57 -8.98 -8.29 -8.61
C ASP A 57 -9.49 -7.08 -9.43
N ASN A 58 -10.61 -7.30 -10.12
CA ASN A 58 -11.19 -6.33 -11.05
C ASN A 58 -11.45 -4.97 -10.38
N GLU A 59 -12.21 -4.95 -9.28
CA GLU A 59 -12.62 -3.71 -8.61
C GLU A 59 -11.41 -2.92 -8.10
N ASN A 60 -10.42 -3.60 -7.52
CA ASN A 60 -9.20 -2.99 -7.02
C ASN A 60 -8.34 -2.42 -8.16
N ALA A 61 -8.19 -3.16 -9.27
CA ALA A 61 -7.43 -2.69 -10.43
C ALA A 61 -8.08 -1.48 -11.11
N LEU A 62 -9.41 -1.50 -11.26
CA LEU A 62 -10.17 -0.38 -11.84
C LEU A 62 -10.06 0.88 -10.97
N LEU A 63 -10.25 0.75 -9.65
CA LEU A 63 -10.13 1.88 -8.74
C LEU A 63 -8.70 2.44 -8.70
N ALA A 64 -7.67 1.59 -8.66
CA ALA A 64 -6.27 2.03 -8.67
C ALA A 64 -5.95 2.90 -9.90
N ARG A 65 -6.43 2.50 -11.10
CA ARG A 65 -6.28 3.29 -12.33
C ARG A 65 -6.96 4.65 -12.23
N ALA A 66 -8.20 4.70 -11.71
CA ALA A 66 -8.92 5.96 -11.53
C ALA A 66 -8.23 6.89 -10.51
N LEU A 67 -7.68 6.32 -9.42
CA LEU A 67 -6.96 7.05 -8.38
C LEU A 67 -5.64 7.68 -8.86
N ALA A 68 -5.15 7.33 -10.06
CA ALA A 68 -4.05 8.06 -10.70
C ALA A 68 -4.42 9.55 -10.92
N LYS A 69 -5.71 9.90 -11.05
CA LYS A 69 -6.20 11.28 -11.19
C LYS A 69 -6.45 12.00 -9.86
N LEU A 70 -6.24 11.35 -8.72
CA LEU A 70 -6.47 11.96 -7.40
C LEU A 70 -5.52 13.14 -7.18
N ARG A 71 -6.10 14.30 -6.86
CA ARG A 71 -5.39 15.54 -6.52
C ARG A 71 -6.20 16.34 -5.50
N ASN A 72 -5.53 17.21 -4.75
CA ASN A 72 -6.23 18.19 -3.93
C ASN A 72 -6.94 19.24 -4.82
N VAL A 73 -8.02 19.82 -4.29
CA VAL A 73 -8.82 20.86 -4.98
C VAL A 73 -8.86 22.21 -4.27
N ARG A 74 -8.20 22.29 -3.11
CA ARG A 74 -8.13 23.47 -2.24
C ARG A 74 -6.74 23.56 -1.63
N GLU A 75 -6.33 24.74 -1.19
CA GLU A 75 -4.99 24.98 -0.62
C GLU A 75 -4.88 24.51 0.84
N ASP A 76 -5.97 24.62 1.61
CA ASP A 76 -6.05 24.23 3.02
C ASP A 76 -6.42 22.74 3.22
N TYR A 77 -6.12 21.88 2.24
CA TYR A 77 -6.45 20.45 2.26
C TYR A 77 -5.93 19.74 3.53
N ALA A 78 -4.82 20.24 4.09
CA ALA A 78 -4.18 19.70 5.27
C ALA A 78 -5.09 19.75 6.51
N THR A 79 -6.01 20.72 6.59
CA THR A 79 -6.90 20.92 7.75
C THR A 79 -8.39 20.81 7.41
N ALA A 80 -8.76 20.93 6.13
CA ALA A 80 -10.14 20.83 5.66
C ALA A 80 -10.73 19.41 5.77
N PRO A 81 -12.08 19.24 5.78
CA PRO A 81 -12.73 17.93 5.74
C PRO A 81 -12.20 17.06 4.59
N TYR A 82 -11.90 15.78 4.87
CA TYR A 82 -11.18 14.91 3.93
C TYR A 82 -11.88 14.79 2.57
N VAL A 83 -13.20 14.63 2.57
CA VAL A 83 -14.00 14.48 1.34
C VAL A 83 -13.97 15.76 0.50
N GLU A 84 -13.93 16.94 1.12
CA GLU A 84 -13.86 18.23 0.42
C GLU A 84 -12.45 18.59 -0.05
N SER A 85 -11.42 17.90 0.44
CA SER A 85 -10.02 18.19 0.11
C SER A 85 -9.61 17.71 -1.28
N PHE A 86 -10.30 16.71 -1.84
CA PHE A 86 -9.90 16.00 -3.06
C PHE A 86 -10.98 16.01 -4.14
N ASN A 87 -10.56 15.80 -5.39
CA ASN A 87 -11.42 15.72 -6.57
C ASN A 87 -12.18 14.39 -6.69
N TRP A 88 -12.79 13.88 -5.61
CA TRP A 88 -13.51 12.60 -5.61
C TRP A 88 -14.53 12.45 -6.74
N PRO A 89 -15.38 13.46 -7.07
CA PRO A 89 -16.28 13.35 -8.21
C PRO A 89 -15.56 13.01 -9.53
N GLU A 90 -14.42 13.64 -9.81
CA GLU A 90 -13.64 13.39 -11.03
C GLU A 90 -13.04 11.97 -11.04
N VAL A 91 -12.55 11.50 -9.89
CA VAL A 91 -12.02 10.13 -9.75
C VAL A 91 -13.14 9.09 -9.96
N ILE A 92 -14.34 9.34 -9.44
CA ILE A 92 -15.48 8.43 -9.59
C ILE A 92 -16.01 8.43 -11.03
N GLU A 93 -16.07 9.59 -11.70
CA GLU A 93 -16.39 9.65 -13.13
C GLU A 93 -15.38 8.85 -13.97
N GLU A 94 -14.09 8.97 -13.66
CA GLU A 94 -13.04 8.19 -14.32
C GLU A 94 -13.23 6.69 -14.09
N LEU A 95 -13.48 6.28 -12.84
CA LEU A 95 -13.75 4.87 -12.52
C LEU A 95 -14.94 4.34 -13.32
N ARG A 96 -16.02 5.14 -13.44
CA ARG A 96 -17.20 4.78 -14.22
C ARG A 96 -16.87 4.61 -15.70
N ALA A 97 -16.04 5.49 -16.28
CA ALA A 97 -15.59 5.37 -17.66
C ALA A 97 -14.78 4.09 -17.88
N ILE A 98 -13.76 3.84 -17.04
CA ILE A 98 -12.91 2.64 -17.12
C ILE A 98 -13.75 1.36 -16.94
N ALA A 99 -14.67 1.34 -15.97
CA ALA A 99 -15.54 0.18 -15.73
C ALA A 99 -16.41 -0.15 -16.95
N ARG A 100 -16.96 0.86 -17.63
CA ARG A 100 -17.74 0.68 -18.88
C ARG A 100 -16.89 0.15 -20.02
N GLU A 101 -15.68 0.67 -20.18
CA GLU A 101 -14.74 0.25 -21.23
C GLU A 101 -14.21 -1.17 -21.00
N SER A 102 -14.06 -1.60 -19.73
CA SER A 102 -13.57 -2.93 -19.38
C SER A 102 -14.49 -4.08 -19.81
N GLY A 103 -15.79 -3.82 -19.99
CA GLY A 103 -16.81 -4.83 -20.28
C GLY A 103 -17.20 -5.73 -19.09
N SER A 104 -16.41 -5.74 -18.01
CA SER A 104 -16.68 -6.52 -16.78
C SER A 104 -17.57 -5.79 -15.78
N GLY A 105 -17.74 -4.46 -15.95
CA GLY A 105 -18.44 -3.61 -15.00
C GLY A 105 -17.68 -3.45 -13.68
N PHE A 106 -18.38 -2.92 -12.67
CA PHE A 106 -17.86 -2.74 -11.32
C PHE A 106 -18.86 -3.32 -10.33
N LYS A 107 -18.43 -4.25 -9.47
CA LYS A 107 -19.27 -4.76 -8.39
C LYS A 107 -19.12 -3.88 -7.16
N LYS A 108 -20.19 -3.79 -6.36
CA LYS A 108 -20.15 -3.07 -5.09
C LYS A 108 -18.94 -3.50 -4.24
N ALA A 109 -18.16 -2.52 -3.81
CA ALA A 109 -16.95 -2.73 -3.01
C ALA A 109 -16.75 -1.59 -1.99
N SER A 110 -15.99 -1.89 -0.94
CA SER A 110 -15.57 -0.90 0.06
C SER A 110 -14.06 -0.95 0.25
N PHE A 111 -13.47 0.23 0.44
CA PHE A 111 -12.03 0.43 0.54
C PHE A 111 -11.70 1.18 1.83
N TYR A 112 -10.53 0.90 2.37
CA TYR A 112 -10.05 1.52 3.59
C TYR A 112 -9.12 2.70 3.24
N VAL A 113 -9.38 3.84 3.87
CA VAL A 113 -8.68 5.08 3.58
C VAL A 113 -8.09 5.63 4.86
N VAL A 114 -6.84 6.07 4.79
CA VAL A 114 -6.13 6.70 5.90
C VAL A 114 -5.71 8.09 5.46
N ALA A 115 -5.93 9.09 6.30
CA ALA A 115 -5.38 10.43 6.14
C ALA A 115 -4.54 10.78 7.36
N PHE A 116 -3.23 10.78 7.17
CA PHE A 116 -2.26 11.26 8.15
C PHE A 116 -2.14 12.78 8.03
N ARG A 117 -2.74 13.49 8.98
CA ARG A 117 -2.62 14.94 9.07
C ARG A 117 -1.52 15.30 10.04
N SER A 118 -0.71 16.28 9.68
CA SER A 118 0.47 16.62 10.46
C SER A 118 0.73 18.11 10.47
N ARG A 119 1.50 18.54 11.47
CA ARG A 119 2.25 19.79 11.45
C ARG A 119 3.70 19.48 11.77
N ILE A 120 4.60 19.77 10.84
CA ILE A 120 6.03 19.46 10.97
C ILE A 120 6.67 20.47 11.92
N LYS A 121 7.69 20.05 12.69
CA LYS A 121 8.42 21.01 13.54
C LYS A 121 9.32 21.90 12.68
N PRO A 122 9.50 23.19 13.02
CA PRO A 122 10.33 24.10 12.22
C PRO A 122 11.79 23.68 12.04
N ASP A 123 12.34 22.89 12.95
CA ASP A 123 13.72 22.39 12.97
C ASP A 123 13.89 21.02 12.28
N THR A 124 12.81 20.43 11.76
CA THR A 124 12.88 19.12 11.10
C THR A 124 13.51 19.23 9.71
N HIS A 125 14.52 18.42 9.45
CA HIS A 125 15.09 18.27 8.12
C HIS A 125 14.16 17.43 7.23
N TYR A 126 13.67 18.01 6.14
CA TYR A 126 12.73 17.37 5.21
C TYR A 126 13.29 16.13 4.50
N GLY A 127 14.61 16.06 4.29
CA GLY A 127 15.26 14.88 3.71
C GLY A 127 15.04 13.63 4.58
N ASP A 128 15.15 13.76 5.90
CA ASP A 128 14.97 12.67 6.85
C ASP A 128 13.53 12.12 6.81
N LEU A 129 12.55 13.00 6.59
CA LEU A 129 11.15 12.62 6.41
C LEU A 129 10.93 11.84 5.12
N GLY A 130 11.49 12.33 4.01
CA GLY A 130 11.36 11.69 2.70
C GLY A 130 11.97 10.29 2.66
N GLU A 131 13.13 10.08 3.29
CA GLU A 131 13.77 8.76 3.35
C GLU A 131 12.95 7.75 4.17
N LEU A 132 12.43 8.17 5.33
CA LEU A 132 11.57 7.33 6.17
C LEU A 132 10.28 6.96 5.46
N ASP A 133 9.65 7.94 4.81
CA ASP A 133 8.41 7.77 4.07
C ASP A 133 8.59 6.84 2.87
N LYS A 134 9.63 7.06 2.07
CA LYS A 134 9.96 6.23 0.91
C LYS A 134 10.20 4.78 1.31
N ALA A 135 10.98 4.54 2.38
CA ALA A 135 11.23 3.18 2.87
C ALA A 135 9.95 2.49 3.36
N ALA A 136 9.09 3.21 4.10
CA ALA A 136 7.80 2.69 4.52
C ALA A 136 6.87 2.39 3.32
N HIS A 137 6.85 3.26 2.32
CA HIS A 137 6.07 3.06 1.10
C HIS A 137 6.46 1.78 0.36
N ALA A 138 7.76 1.52 0.18
CA ALA A 138 8.24 0.28 -0.47
C ALA A 138 7.76 -0.98 0.28
N GLU A 139 7.80 -0.96 1.63
CA GLU A 139 7.24 -2.05 2.44
C GLU A 139 5.73 -2.23 2.25
N ALA A 140 4.98 -1.13 2.15
CA ALA A 140 3.54 -1.19 1.89
C ALA A 140 3.22 -1.81 0.53
N ILE A 141 3.99 -1.47 -0.52
CA ILE A 141 3.85 -2.10 -1.84
C ILE A 141 4.14 -3.59 -1.77
N ALA A 142 5.26 -3.97 -1.14
CA ALA A 142 5.66 -5.37 -0.98
C ALA A 142 4.64 -6.18 -0.17
N SER A 143 3.93 -5.56 0.78
CA SER A 143 2.88 -6.22 1.57
C SER A 143 1.60 -6.49 0.78
N GLY A 144 1.37 -5.78 -0.32
CA GLY A 144 0.17 -5.90 -1.15
C GLY A 144 -1.06 -5.16 -0.62
N GLY A 145 -2.01 -4.92 -1.52
CA GLY A 145 -3.28 -4.25 -1.21
C GLY A 145 -3.22 -2.73 -1.04
N PHE A 146 -2.09 -2.12 -1.39
CA PHE A 146 -1.85 -0.67 -1.32
C PHE A 146 -2.17 0.00 -2.67
N LEU A 147 -3.35 0.62 -2.79
CA LEU A 147 -3.93 1.05 -4.06
C LEU A 147 -3.48 2.46 -4.49
N LYS A 148 -3.28 3.36 -3.52
CA LYS A 148 -2.91 4.75 -3.77
C LYS A 148 -2.16 5.33 -2.58
N TYR A 149 -1.19 6.17 -2.89
CA TYR A 149 -0.52 7.04 -1.96
C TYR A 149 -0.40 8.45 -2.53
N TRP A 150 -0.62 9.44 -1.68
CA TRP A 150 -0.48 10.84 -2.04
C TRP A 150 -0.02 11.61 -0.81
N PHE A 151 0.87 12.58 -1.01
CA PHE A 151 1.17 13.58 0.01
C PHE A 151 1.27 14.96 -0.62
N GLY A 152 0.90 15.96 0.17
CA GLY A 152 1.02 17.36 -0.20
C GLY A 152 2.36 17.97 0.22
N SER A 153 2.47 19.28 0.03
CA SER A 153 3.51 20.09 0.64
C SER A 153 3.00 20.76 1.92
N PRO A 154 3.85 21.04 2.92
CA PRO A 154 3.43 21.80 4.09
C PRO A 154 2.98 23.22 3.71
N ASP A 155 1.92 23.69 4.35
CA ASP A 155 1.45 25.06 4.21
C ASP A 155 2.33 26.07 4.99
N SER A 156 1.92 27.33 5.02
CA SER A 156 2.63 28.40 5.76
C SER A 156 2.71 28.17 7.27
N GLN A 157 1.88 27.28 7.82
CA GLN A 157 1.90 26.85 9.23
C GLN A 157 2.57 25.49 9.41
N LEU A 158 3.26 24.99 8.38
CA LEU A 158 3.90 23.67 8.32
C LEU A 158 2.90 22.50 8.44
N ALA A 159 1.61 22.73 8.19
CA ALA A 159 0.60 21.69 8.19
C ALA A 159 0.60 20.95 6.86
N ASN A 160 0.51 19.62 6.90
CA ASN A 160 0.48 18.78 5.71
C ASN A 160 -0.47 17.59 5.88
N LEU A 161 -0.79 16.92 4.77
CA LEU A 161 -1.56 15.68 4.74
C LEU A 161 -0.88 14.69 3.79
N ALA A 162 -0.76 13.45 4.27
CA ALA A 162 -0.51 12.27 3.45
C ALA A 162 -1.74 11.36 3.54
N THR A 163 -2.09 10.70 2.44
CA THR A 163 -3.23 9.78 2.41
C THR A 163 -2.91 8.52 1.63
N CYS A 164 -3.41 7.40 2.14
CA CYS A 164 -3.33 6.11 1.48
C CYS A 164 -4.69 5.43 1.37
N LEU A 165 -4.86 4.68 0.28
CA LEU A 165 -6.03 3.84 0.04
C LEU A 165 -5.60 2.38 -0.06
N TRP A 166 -6.40 1.52 0.56
CA TRP A 166 -6.15 0.10 0.69
C TRP A 166 -7.39 -0.70 0.33
N ARG A 167 -7.20 -1.93 -0.15
CA ARG A 167 -8.32 -2.86 -0.40
C ARG A 167 -9.12 -3.12 0.87
N SER A 168 -8.44 -3.18 2.01
CA SER A 168 -9.03 -3.47 3.32
C SER A 168 -8.22 -2.84 4.45
N ARG A 169 -8.81 -2.80 5.65
CA ARG A 169 -8.10 -2.36 6.87
C ARG A 169 -7.03 -3.38 7.27
N GLU A 170 -7.28 -4.65 7.02
CA GLU A 170 -6.37 -5.76 7.27
C GLU A 170 -5.08 -5.59 6.45
N ASP A 171 -5.20 -5.25 5.16
CA ASP A 171 -4.05 -4.95 4.29
C ASP A 171 -3.27 -3.74 4.81
N ALA A 172 -3.95 -2.67 5.23
CA ALA A 172 -3.29 -1.49 5.80
C ALA A 172 -2.51 -1.82 7.09
N ILE A 173 -3.09 -2.65 7.95
CA ILE A 173 -2.42 -3.13 9.16
C ILE A 173 -1.23 -4.01 8.80
N ALA A 174 -1.34 -4.88 7.79
CA ALA A 174 -0.25 -5.73 7.33
C ALA A 174 0.91 -4.88 6.78
N GLY A 175 0.62 -3.93 5.89
CA GLY A 175 1.60 -3.02 5.32
C GLY A 175 2.30 -2.14 6.36
N GLY A 176 1.60 -1.78 7.44
CA GLY A 176 2.15 -0.98 8.54
C GLY A 176 3.02 -1.74 9.56
N ARG A 177 3.24 -3.06 9.42
CA ARG A 177 3.97 -3.87 10.42
C ARG A 177 5.49 -3.96 10.19
N GLY A 178 5.95 -3.56 9.00
CA GLY A 178 7.34 -3.67 8.59
C GLY A 178 8.32 -2.83 9.43
N PRO A 179 9.63 -3.18 9.43
CA PRO A 179 10.65 -2.43 10.15
C PRO A 179 10.77 -0.96 9.71
N ALA A 180 10.62 -0.62 8.43
CA ALA A 180 10.69 0.78 7.97
C ALA A 180 9.47 1.57 8.45
N HIS A 181 8.26 1.02 8.35
CA HIS A 181 7.06 1.61 8.95
C HIS A 181 7.21 1.82 10.46
N ARG A 182 7.77 0.85 11.19
CA ARG A 182 8.05 0.99 12.63
C ARG A 182 9.04 2.11 12.89
N LYS A 183 10.11 2.23 12.10
CA LYS A 183 11.09 3.31 12.21
C LYS A 183 10.44 4.68 11.98
N ALA A 184 9.60 4.82 10.96
CA ALA A 184 8.85 6.03 10.68
C ALA A 184 7.91 6.39 11.84
N ALA A 185 7.14 5.43 12.35
CA ALA A 185 6.22 5.60 13.47
C ALA A 185 6.92 6.00 14.77
N MET A 186 8.09 5.42 15.06
CA MET A 186 8.88 5.80 16.24
C MET A 186 9.45 7.22 16.13
N SER A 187 9.68 7.70 14.90
CA SER A 187 10.23 9.03 14.61
C SER A 187 9.15 10.12 14.59
N THR A 188 7.86 9.77 14.62
CA THR A 188 6.77 10.76 14.51
C THR A 188 6.83 11.82 15.62
N ARG A 189 7.14 11.42 16.86
CA ARG A 189 7.22 12.37 18.00
C ARG A 189 8.38 13.37 17.89
N SER A 190 9.48 12.97 17.26
CA SER A 190 10.62 13.87 17.03
C SER A 190 10.36 14.81 15.88
N LEU A 191 9.63 14.38 14.84
CA LEU A 191 9.49 15.11 13.58
C LEU A 191 8.27 16.03 13.51
N TYR A 192 7.20 15.71 14.22
CA TYR A 192 5.93 16.44 14.13
C TYR A 192 5.59 17.17 15.43
N ALA A 193 5.15 18.42 15.30
CA ALA A 193 4.58 19.20 16.40
C ALA A 193 3.16 18.74 16.72
N TYR A 194 2.45 18.24 15.70
CA TYR A 194 1.11 17.69 15.80
C TYR A 194 0.93 16.61 14.73
N TRP A 195 0.19 15.55 15.05
CA TRP A 195 -0.30 14.62 14.05
C TRP A 195 -1.60 13.96 14.51
N LYS A 196 -2.42 13.58 13.54
CA LYS A 196 -3.57 12.69 13.74
C LYS A 196 -3.76 11.78 12.54
N ILE A 197 -4.44 10.68 12.77
CA ILE A 197 -4.82 9.71 11.73
C ILE A 197 -6.33 9.74 11.66
N ASP A 198 -6.86 10.24 10.56
CA ASP A 198 -8.27 10.05 10.22
C ASP A 198 -8.39 8.73 9.43
N GLN A 199 -9.40 7.92 9.76
CA GLN A 199 -9.70 6.67 9.08
C GLN A 199 -11.08 6.81 8.42
N HIS A 200 -11.18 6.43 7.15
CA HIS A 200 -12.41 6.53 6.37
C HIS A 200 -12.70 5.23 5.62
N ARG A 201 -13.97 5.06 5.25
CA ARG A 201 -14.45 4.01 4.35
C ARG A 201 -14.94 4.65 3.06
N LEU A 202 -14.37 4.28 1.92
CA LEU A 202 -14.94 4.58 0.60
C LEU A 202 -15.81 3.40 0.18
N THR A 203 -17.11 3.61 0.02
CA THR A 203 -18.03 2.59 -0.52
C THR A 203 -18.50 3.03 -1.89
N ILE A 204 -18.45 2.11 -2.86
CA ILE A 204 -18.87 2.34 -4.24
C ILE A 204 -19.86 1.25 -4.60
N SER A 205 -21.04 1.61 -5.12
CA SER A 205 -22.08 0.65 -5.50
C SER A 205 -21.81 0.02 -6.88
N ASP A 206 -22.65 -0.95 -7.25
CA ASP A 206 -22.56 -1.59 -8.56
C ASP A 206 -22.61 -0.56 -9.70
N ASN A 207 -21.85 -0.82 -10.76
CA ASN A 207 -21.68 0.05 -11.92
C ASN A 207 -21.22 1.48 -11.62
N VAL A 208 -20.74 1.74 -10.40
CA VAL A 208 -20.30 3.07 -9.95
C VAL A 208 -21.47 4.07 -9.97
N ASP A 209 -22.68 3.60 -9.65
CA ASP A 209 -23.89 4.43 -9.66
C ASP A 209 -23.89 5.44 -8.49
N GLU A 210 -23.42 5.00 -7.32
CA GLU A 210 -23.35 5.79 -6.09
C GLU A 210 -22.02 5.56 -5.39
N TRP A 211 -21.59 6.55 -4.60
CA TRP A 211 -20.42 6.43 -3.74
C TRP A 211 -20.58 7.30 -2.49
N GLU A 212 -19.89 6.90 -1.44
CA GLU A 212 -19.79 7.68 -0.21
C GLU A 212 -18.43 7.49 0.45
N ILE A 213 -17.98 8.51 1.18
CA ILE A 213 -16.85 8.41 2.09
C ILE A 213 -17.34 8.75 3.49
N THR A 214 -17.26 7.79 4.39
CA THR A 214 -17.69 7.92 5.79
C THR A 214 -16.51 7.72 6.73
N GLU A 215 -16.67 8.12 7.99
CA GLU A 215 -15.69 7.78 9.03
C GLU A 215 -15.65 6.26 9.23
N TRP A 216 -14.48 5.74 9.59
CA TRP A 216 -14.31 4.33 9.87
C TRP A 216 -14.78 4.01 11.31
N GLU A 217 -15.82 3.18 11.42
CA GLU A 217 -16.31 2.61 12.69
C GLU A 217 -15.51 1.39 13.17
#